data_AF-A0A8T5US54-F1
#
_entry.id   AF-A0A8T5US54-F1
#
_cell.length_a   1.000
_cell.length_b   1.000
_cell.length_c   1.000
_cell.angle_alpha   90.00
_cell.angle_beta   90.00
_cell.angle_gamma   90.00
#
_symmetry.space_group_name_H-M   'P 1'
#
loop_
_entity.id
_entity.type
_entity.pdbx_description
1 polymer ?
#
loop_
_entity_poly.entity_id
_entity_poly.type
_entity_poly.pdbx_seq_one_letter_code
_entity_poly.pdbx_strand_id
1 'polypeptide(L)' 'MPELSEVETYKKYIDKTSIGHVVKDVKIRDERILKLSEELFVKALKNNKFEDTIRHGKYLLIKLKDQFL' A
#
# COMPACT_ATOMS: atom_id res chain seq x y z
N MET A 1 -9.80 -7.64 12.77
CA MET A 1 -9.93 -6.87 11.52
C MET A 1 -10.65 -5.59 11.86
N PRO A 2 -10.14 -4.41 11.46
CA PRO A 2 -10.76 -3.12 11.79
C PRO A 2 -12.18 -3.00 11.22
N GLU A 3 -12.99 -2.14 11.83
CA GLU A 3 -14.32 -1.78 11.34
C GLU A 3 -14.26 -0.74 10.22
N LEU A 4 -15.38 -0.57 9.50
CA LEU A 4 -15.45 0.29 8.31
C LEU A 4 -15.00 1.74 8.58
N SER A 5 -15.39 2.29 9.73
CA SER A 5 -15.01 3.64 10.18
C SER A 5 -13.51 3.76 10.47
N GLU A 6 -12.88 2.71 10.98
CA GLU A 6 -11.45 2.68 11.24
C GLU A 6 -10.65 2.61 9.93
N VAL A 7 -11.10 1.79 8.98
CA VAL A 7 -10.47 1.70 7.64
C VAL A 7 -10.54 3.06 6.92
N GLU A 8 -11.67 3.77 7.03
CA GLU A 8 -11.81 5.13 6.49
C GLU A 8 -10.85 6.12 7.16
N THR A 9 -10.60 5.96 8.47
CA THR A 9 -9.63 6.77 9.21
C THR A 9 -8.21 6.52 8.71
N TYR A 10 -7.84 5.25 8.49
CA TYR A 10 -6.53 4.90 7.91
C TYR A 10 -6.37 5.45 6.50
N LYS A 11 -7.41 5.35 5.66
CA LYS A 11 -7.42 5.94 4.31
C LYS A 11 -7.07 7.43 4.35
N LYS A 12 -7.81 8.21 5.15
CA LYS A 12 -7.60 9.66 5.30
C LYS A 12 -6.22 10.02 5.83
N TYR A 13 -5.64 9.18 6.69
CA TYR A 13 -4.27 9.37 7.16
C TYR A 13 -3.27 9.19 6.01
N ILE A 14 -3.34 8.08 5.29
CA ILE A 14 -2.43 7.78 4.17
C ILE A 14 -2.53 8.83 3.06
N ASP A 15 -3.76 9.28 2.73
CA ASP A 15 -4.01 10.36 1.76
C ASP A 15 -3.22 11.63 2.09
N LYS A 16 -3.11 11.97 3.38
CA LYS A 16 -2.44 13.17 3.85
C LYS A 16 -0.92 13.03 4.01
N THR A 17 -0.43 11.83 4.29
CA THR A 17 0.97 11.63 4.71
C THR A 17 1.85 10.92 3.70
N SER A 18 1.26 10.17 2.77
CA SER A 18 2.00 9.17 2.00
C SER A 18 1.79 9.26 0.50
N ILE A 19 0.64 9.78 0.05
CA ILE A 19 0.41 10.04 -1.37
C ILE A 19 1.44 11.05 -1.88
N GLY A 20 2.03 10.77 -3.04
CA GLY A 20 3.10 11.59 -3.58
C GLY A 20 4.51 11.04 -3.30
N HIS A 21 4.67 10.16 -2.31
CA HIS A 21 5.98 9.65 -1.89
C HIS A 21 6.41 8.39 -2.65
N VAL A 22 7.73 8.24 -2.81
CA VAL A 22 8.38 7.09 -3.45
C VAL A 22 8.88 6.13 -2.38
N VAL A 23 8.61 4.83 -2.54
CA VAL A 23 9.07 3.78 -1.63
C VAL A 23 10.55 3.51 -1.87
N LYS A 24 11.40 3.88 -0.91
CA LYS A 24 12.86 3.65 -1.00
C LYS A 24 13.27 2.24 -0.62
N ASP A 25 12.61 1.67 0.39
CA ASP A 25 12.96 0.38 0.97
C ASP A 25 11.71 -0.31 1.52
N VAL A 26 11.74 -1.63 1.54
CA VAL A 26 10.65 -2.49 2.05
C VAL A 26 11.28 -3.55 2.94
N LYS A 27 10.80 -3.64 4.19
CA LYS A 27 11.25 -4.65 5.16
C LYS A 27 10.07 -5.50 5.58
N ILE A 28 10.14 -6.80 5.31
CA ILE A 28 9.10 -7.75 5.64
C ILE A 28 9.55 -8.49 6.90
N ARG A 29 8.74 -8.42 7.96
CA ARG A 29 9.03 -9.07 9.25
C ARG A 29 8.30 -10.40 9.44
N ASP A 30 7.21 -10.59 8.71
CA ASP A 30 6.38 -11.79 8.74
C ASP A 30 5.83 -12.06 7.34
N GLU A 31 6.43 -13.02 6.65
CA GLU A 31 6.09 -13.44 5.29
C GLU A 31 4.68 -14.01 5.16
N ARG A 32 4.10 -14.53 6.26
CA ARG A 32 2.76 -15.17 6.27
C ARG A 32 1.63 -14.18 5.99
N ILE A 33 1.91 -12.88 6.10
CA ILE A 33 0.97 -11.81 5.79
C ILE A 33 0.83 -11.62 4.26
N LEU A 34 1.86 -12.01 3.50
CA LEU A 34 1.85 -11.89 2.05
C LEU A 34 1.07 -13.05 1.42
N LYS A 35 0.32 -12.71 0.37
CA LYS A 35 -0.33 -13.69 -0.51
C LYS A 35 0.48 -14.00 -1.77
N LEU A 36 1.67 -13.41 -1.89
CA LEU A 36 2.62 -13.58 -2.99
C LEU A 36 4.04 -13.68 -2.43
N SER A 37 5.03 -14.00 -3.27
CA SER A 37 6.42 -14.05 -2.83
C SER A 37 6.93 -12.66 -2.41
N GLU A 38 7.80 -12.64 -1.41
CA GLU A 38 8.45 -11.41 -0.94
C GLU A 38 9.18 -10.69 -2.07
N GLU A 39 9.90 -11.42 -2.93
CA GLU A 39 10.64 -10.84 -4.05
C GLU A 39 9.74 -10.06 -5.01
N LEU A 40 8.59 -10.64 -5.38
CA LEU A 40 7.63 -9.98 -6.28
C LEU A 40 7.02 -8.74 -5.61
N PHE A 41 6.73 -8.82 -4.31
CA PHE A 41 6.17 -7.71 -3.54
C PHE A 41 7.14 -6.54 -3.44
N VAL A 42 8.40 -6.82 -3.07
CA VAL A 42 9.46 -5.81 -2.98
C VAL A 42 9.74 -5.19 -4.34
N LYS A 43 9.82 -6.01 -5.40
CA LYS A 43 10.05 -5.52 -6.76
C LYS A 43 8.94 -4.58 -7.25
N ALA A 44 7.68 -4.89 -6.96
CA ALA A 44 6.54 -4.06 -7.36
C ALA A 44 6.50 -2.70 -6.64
N LEU A 45 6.93 -2.67 -5.37
CA LEU A 45 6.87 -1.47 -4.53
C LEU A 45 8.11 -0.59 -4.63
N LYS A 46 9.31 -1.17 -4.67
CA LYS A 46 10.56 -0.41 -4.59
C LYS A 46 10.70 0.55 -5.77
N ASN A 47 11.05 1.80 -5.47
CA ASN A 47 11.11 2.92 -6.42
C ASN A 47 9.77 3.27 -7.09
N ASN A 48 8.67 2.70 -6.62
CA ASN A 48 7.33 3.08 -7.05
C ASN A 48 6.77 4.18 -6.14
N LYS A 49 5.78 4.93 -6.65
CA LYS A 49 5.15 6.08 -6.00
C LYS A 49 3.71 5.75 -5.62
N PHE A 50 3.29 6.15 -4.43
CA PHE A 50 1.88 6.06 -4.05
C PHE A 50 1.09 7.18 -4.75
N GLU A 51 0.07 6.81 -5.51
CA GLU A 51 -0.73 7.72 -6.34
C GLU A 51 -2.09 8.02 -5.71
N ASP A 52 -2.75 6.99 -5.17
CA ASP A 52 -4.10 7.12 -4.60
C ASP A 52 -4.37 6.02 -3.57
N THR A 53 -5.44 6.17 -2.78
CA THR A 53 -5.96 5.11 -1.92
C THR A 53 -7.45 4.87 -2.14
N ILE A 54 -7.85 3.61 -2.13
CA ILE A 54 -9.23 3.17 -2.35
C ILE A 54 -9.65 2.28 -1.19
N ARG A 55 -10.81 2.56 -0.60
CA ARG A 55 -11.44 1.67 0.38
C ARG A 55 -12.54 0.86 -0.31
N HIS A 56 -12.47 -0.46 -0.19
CA HIS A 56 -13.53 -1.36 -0.65
C HIS A 56 -14.00 -2.22 0.52
N GLY A 57 -15.13 -1.85 1.13
CA GLY A 57 -15.57 -2.45 2.39
C GLY A 57 -14.50 -2.27 3.47
N LYS A 58 -13.99 -3.37 4.00
CA LYS A 58 -12.93 -3.42 5.02
C LYS A 58 -11.51 -3.59 4.43
N TYR A 59 -11.38 -3.55 3.10
CA TYR A 59 -10.09 -3.54 2.42
C TYR A 59 -9.62 -2.11 2.17
N LEU A 60 -8.33 -1.87 2.42
CA LEU A 60 -7.63 -0.65 2.06
C LEU A 60 -6.62 -0.98 0.96
N LEU A 61 -6.78 -0.34 -0.19
CA LEU A 61 -5.97 -0.54 -1.38
C LEU A 61 -5.18 0.74 -1.63
N ILE A 62 -3.90 0.59 -2.01
CA ILE A 62 -3.04 1.71 -2.40
C ILE A 62 -2.76 1.54 -3.89
N LYS A 63 -3.05 2.57 -4.68
CA LYS A 63 -2.69 2.62 -6.09
C LYS A 63 -1.24 3.06 -6.20
N LEU A 64 -0.44 2.26 -6.89
CA LEU A 64 0.92 2.62 -7.27
C LEU A 64 0.88 3.34 -8.61
N LYS A 65 1.82 4.28 -8.81
CA LYS A 65 2.03 4.88 -10.12
C LYS A 65 2.47 3.78 -11.08
N ASP A 66 1.73 3.61 -12.17
CA ASP A 66 2.03 2.56 -13.13
C ASP A 66 3.47 2.73 -13.66
N GLN A 67 4.27 1.65 -13.62
CA GLN A 67 5.58 1.57 -14.27
C GLN A 67 5.44 0.80 -15.58
N PHE A 68 4.46 1.15 -16.43
CA PHE A 68 4.50 0.76 -17.84
C PHE A 68 5.11 1.91 -18.64
N LEU A 69 6.37 1.72 -19.03
CA LEU A 69 6.97 2.29 -20.24
C LEU A 69 6.53 1.47 -21.43
#